data_AF-A0A7H8YVF4-F1
#
_entry.id   AF-A0A7H8YVF4-F1
#
_cell.length_a   1.000
_cell.length_b   1.000
_cell.length_c   1.000
_cell.angle_alpha   90.00
_cell.angle_beta   90.00
_cell.angle_gamma   90.00
#
_symmetry.space_group_name_H-M   'P 1'
#
loop_
_entity.id
_entity.type
_entity.pdbx_description
1 polymer ?
#
loop_
_entity_poly.entity_id
_entity_poly.type
_entity_poly.pdbx_seq_one_letter_code
_entity_poly.pdbx_strand_id
1 'polypeptide(L)'
;MKRIVLLLIALLAVGCSKSEDKQEDFSQYKLNVPEWLVGEWKYSTGFITHDFGFSKNDYLLSGNGKSFFEDFWSRLVKEGEYSYMDYKGYYFISYATQTKKYFKYSFEMKEKKCSFEFNGTIYNLCNEENKNDRDIRRIYEEVTEYGTTIKKIYDDEYTYKKVK
;
A
#
# COMPACT_ATOMS: atom_id res chain seq x y z
N MET A 1 -0.66 64.44 -43.61
CA MET A 1 -1.51 63.23 -43.64
C MET A 1 -2.01 62.94 -42.22
N LYS A 2 -3.33 62.73 -42.08
CA LYS A 2 -4.16 62.02 -41.06
C LYS A 2 -3.50 61.73 -39.68
N ARG A 3 -3.99 62.33 -38.58
CA ARG A 3 -5.05 61.85 -37.63
C ARG A 3 -4.74 60.48 -36.99
N ILE A 4 -4.67 60.45 -35.65
CA ILE A 4 -5.26 59.53 -34.64
C ILE A 4 -4.58 59.91 -33.30
N VAL A 5 -5.14 60.75 -32.42
CA VAL A 5 -6.28 60.56 -31.49
C VAL A 5 -6.04 59.47 -30.44
N LEU A 6 -5.94 59.95 -29.19
CA LEU A 6 -6.07 59.22 -27.93
C LEU A 6 -7.33 58.35 -27.85
N LEU A 7 -7.20 57.12 -27.36
CA LEU A 7 -8.22 56.29 -26.69
C LEU A 7 -7.44 55.16 -25.99
N LEU A 8 -7.76 54.66 -24.82
CA LEU A 8 -8.68 55.02 -23.75
C LEU A 8 -8.30 54.06 -22.61
N ILE A 9 -8.56 54.52 -21.40
CA ILE A 9 -8.70 53.73 -20.17
C ILE A 9 -9.27 52.32 -20.43
N ALA A 10 -8.53 51.30 -20.03
CA ALA A 10 -9.06 49.99 -19.65
C ALA A 10 -8.61 49.69 -18.22
N LEU A 11 -9.14 50.49 -17.29
CA LEU A 11 -9.37 50.05 -15.92
C LEU A 11 -10.42 48.93 -15.95
N LEU A 12 -10.15 47.86 -15.20
CA LEU A 12 -11.13 46.98 -14.57
C LEU A 12 -11.91 46.03 -15.51
N ALA A 13 -11.26 44.93 -15.88
CA ALA A 13 -11.91 43.61 -15.97
C ALA A 13 -11.00 42.63 -15.22
N VAL A 14 -11.31 42.32 -13.95
CA VAL A 14 -11.96 41.04 -13.61
C VAL A 14 -11.17 39.89 -14.24
N GLY A 15 -10.24 39.33 -13.49
CA GLY A 15 -10.59 38.09 -12.83
C GLY A 15 -9.72 37.87 -11.61
N CYS A 16 -10.36 37.80 -10.44
CA CYS A 16 -9.89 36.93 -9.39
C CYS A 16 -9.43 35.63 -10.04
N SER A 17 -8.13 35.39 -10.08
CA SER A 17 -7.65 34.02 -10.12
C SER A 17 -8.10 33.42 -8.79
N LYS A 18 -9.36 32.96 -8.75
CA LYS A 18 -9.69 31.75 -8.00
C LYS A 18 -8.50 30.85 -8.28
N SER A 19 -7.69 30.56 -7.25
CA SER A 19 -6.98 29.31 -7.26
C SER A 19 -8.07 28.29 -7.56
N GLU A 20 -8.09 27.78 -8.79
CA GLU A 20 -8.74 26.52 -9.04
C GLU A 20 -8.06 25.60 -8.03
N ASP A 21 -8.78 25.26 -6.96
CA ASP A 21 -8.37 24.23 -6.03
C ASP A 21 -8.26 23.00 -6.92
N LYS A 22 -7.06 22.78 -7.46
CA LYS A 22 -6.79 21.67 -8.36
C LYS A 22 -7.07 20.44 -7.54
N GLN A 23 -8.17 19.78 -7.88
CA GLN A 23 -8.53 18.51 -7.27
C GLN A 23 -7.33 17.60 -7.42
N GLU A 24 -6.81 17.12 -6.30
CA GLU A 24 -5.62 16.31 -6.29
C GLU A 24 -5.87 15.01 -7.07
N ASP A 25 -4.97 14.70 -8.00
CA ASP A 25 -4.99 13.44 -8.73
C ASP A 25 -4.27 12.37 -7.90
N PHE A 26 -5.03 11.49 -7.27
CA PHE A 26 -4.47 10.41 -6.44
C PHE A 26 -3.92 9.24 -7.27
N SER A 27 -4.25 9.15 -8.57
CA SER A 27 -3.79 8.07 -9.45
C SER A 27 -2.28 8.09 -9.72
N GLN A 28 -1.64 9.24 -9.45
CA GLN A 28 -0.19 9.42 -9.62
C GLN A 28 0.63 8.62 -8.60
N TYR A 29 0.07 8.32 -7.43
CA TYR A 29 0.78 7.62 -6.37
C TYR A 29 0.83 6.13 -6.67
N LYS A 30 2.02 5.55 -6.55
CA LYS A 30 2.30 4.15 -6.85
C LYS A 30 3.23 3.61 -5.78
N LEU A 31 3.04 2.35 -5.44
CA LEU A 31 3.96 1.59 -4.60
C LEU A 31 5.14 1.06 -5.41
N ASN A 32 6.20 0.65 -4.73
CA ASN A 32 7.27 -0.17 -5.28
C ASN A 32 7.31 -1.51 -4.53
N VAL A 33 6.35 -2.37 -4.87
CA VAL A 33 6.11 -3.61 -4.11
C VAL A 33 7.18 -4.65 -4.43
N PRO A 34 7.78 -5.30 -3.41
CA PRO A 34 8.77 -6.33 -3.66
C PRO A 34 8.18 -7.60 -4.28
N GLU A 35 8.96 -8.26 -5.13
CA GLU A 35 8.48 -9.41 -5.93
C GLU A 35 7.94 -10.57 -5.07
N TRP A 36 8.47 -10.74 -3.86
CA TRP A 36 8.00 -11.78 -2.95
C TRP A 36 6.58 -11.55 -2.43
N LEU A 37 6.09 -10.30 -2.43
CA LEU A 37 4.77 -9.91 -1.94
C LEU A 37 3.74 -9.75 -3.07
N VAL A 38 4.19 -9.49 -4.31
CA VAL A 38 3.34 -9.37 -5.50
C VAL A 38 2.53 -10.65 -5.69
N GLY A 39 1.23 -10.49 -5.93
CA GLY A 39 0.27 -11.58 -6.13
C GLY A 39 -0.95 -11.48 -5.22
N GLU A 40 -1.86 -12.45 -5.36
CA GLU A 40 -3.04 -12.59 -4.50
C GLU A 40 -2.79 -13.62 -3.40
N TRP A 41 -3.12 -13.27 -2.16
CA TRP A 41 -2.92 -14.09 -0.97
C TRP A 41 -4.26 -14.38 -0.33
N LYS A 42 -4.60 -15.67 -0.12
CA LYS A 42 -5.87 -16.09 0.47
C LYS A 42 -5.67 -17.10 1.59
N TYR A 43 -6.48 -17.00 2.64
CA TYR A 43 -6.70 -18.10 3.57
C TYR A 43 -8.19 -18.25 3.84
N SER A 44 -8.60 -19.43 4.30
CA SER A 44 -9.98 -19.71 4.66
C SER A 44 -10.07 -20.13 6.12
N THR A 45 -11.01 -19.53 6.85
CA THR A 45 -11.38 -19.93 8.22
C THR A 45 -12.84 -20.31 8.22
N GLY A 46 -13.11 -21.62 8.29
CA GLY A 46 -14.46 -22.15 8.10
C GLY A 46 -14.98 -21.83 6.69
N PHE A 47 -16.13 -21.16 6.62
CA PHE A 47 -16.77 -20.75 5.35
C PHE A 47 -16.37 -19.34 4.88
N ILE A 48 -15.49 -18.66 5.61
CA ILE A 48 -15.06 -17.30 5.27
C ILE A 48 -13.69 -17.36 4.60
N THR A 49 -13.57 -16.72 3.44
CA THR A 49 -12.28 -16.53 2.76
C THR A 49 -11.82 -15.11 2.98
N HIS A 50 -10.58 -14.97 3.43
CA HIS A 50 -9.91 -13.71 3.65
C HIS A 50 -8.80 -13.56 2.63
N ASP A 51 -8.72 -12.39 2.01
CA ASP A 51 -7.73 -12.12 0.98
C ASP A 51 -7.12 -10.72 1.06
N PHE A 52 -5.96 -10.59 0.45
CA PHE A 52 -5.36 -9.32 0.05
C PHE A 52 -4.48 -9.56 -1.17
N GLY A 53 -4.13 -8.50 -1.90
CA GLY A 53 -3.28 -8.64 -3.06
C GLY A 53 -2.43 -7.42 -3.33
N PHE A 54 -1.38 -7.63 -4.11
CA PHE A 54 -0.51 -6.57 -4.59
C PHE A 54 -0.23 -6.74 -6.08
N SER A 55 -0.25 -5.62 -6.80
CA SER A 55 0.48 -5.49 -8.06
C SER A 55 1.89 -4.94 -7.77
N LYS A 56 2.75 -4.81 -8.79
CA LYS A 56 4.05 -4.13 -8.61
C LYS A 56 3.91 -2.70 -8.09
N ASN A 57 2.78 -2.05 -8.37
CA ASN A 57 2.60 -0.62 -8.16
C ASN A 57 1.44 -0.26 -7.23
N ASP A 58 0.74 -1.22 -6.63
CA ASP A 58 -0.52 -0.95 -5.95
C ASP A 58 -0.95 -2.03 -4.96
N TYR A 59 -1.78 -1.63 -3.98
CA TYR A 59 -2.39 -2.51 -2.98
C TYR A 59 -3.87 -2.79 -3.33
N LEU A 60 -4.18 -4.03 -3.67
CA LEU A 60 -5.41 -4.45 -4.34
C LEU A 60 -6.53 -4.78 -3.33
N LEU A 61 -6.97 -3.81 -2.52
CA LEU A 61 -8.05 -4.03 -1.54
C LEU A 61 -9.47 -3.76 -2.05
N SER A 62 -9.63 -3.03 -3.16
CA SER A 62 -10.92 -2.39 -3.46
C SER A 62 -11.80 -3.13 -4.46
N GLY A 63 -11.24 -4.08 -5.22
CA GLY A 63 -11.99 -4.90 -6.20
C GLY A 63 -12.74 -4.10 -7.28
N ASN A 64 -12.59 -2.77 -7.33
CA ASN A 64 -13.36 -1.85 -8.15
C ASN A 64 -12.55 -1.26 -9.32
N GLY A 65 -11.30 -1.71 -9.50
CA GLY A 65 -10.40 -1.30 -10.57
C GLY A 65 -9.65 0.01 -10.34
N LYS A 66 -9.82 0.67 -9.18
CA LYS A 66 -9.05 1.85 -8.79
C LYS A 66 -7.83 1.48 -7.97
N SER A 67 -6.85 2.39 -7.97
CA SER A 67 -5.69 2.26 -7.10
C SER A 67 -6.07 2.47 -5.64
N PHE A 68 -5.28 1.89 -4.73
CA PHE A 68 -5.43 2.13 -3.29
C PHE A 68 -5.49 3.63 -2.97
N PHE A 69 -4.63 4.42 -3.59
CA PHE A 69 -4.53 5.85 -3.31
C PHE A 69 -5.76 6.63 -3.77
N GLU A 70 -6.36 6.26 -4.91
CA GLU A 70 -7.62 6.83 -5.37
C GLU A 70 -8.80 6.47 -4.48
N ASP A 71 -8.92 5.19 -4.10
CA ASP A 71 -10.07 4.74 -3.30
C ASP A 71 -10.07 5.29 -1.89
N PHE A 72 -8.89 5.49 -1.32
CA PHE A 72 -8.73 6.02 0.03
C PHE A 72 -8.44 7.54 0.04
N TRP A 73 -8.46 8.20 -1.12
CA TRP A 73 -8.10 9.62 -1.28
C TRP A 73 -6.83 9.96 -0.50
N SER A 74 -5.78 9.18 -0.74
CA SER A 74 -4.58 9.19 0.07
C SER A 74 -3.31 9.37 -0.76
N ARG A 75 -2.26 9.90 -0.11
CA ARG A 75 -0.94 10.10 -0.71
C ARG A 75 0.03 9.05 -0.19
N LEU A 76 0.95 8.58 -1.02
CA LEU A 76 2.12 7.86 -0.53
C LEU A 76 3.06 8.84 0.18
N VAL A 77 3.46 8.52 1.42
CA VAL A 77 4.39 9.32 2.22
C VAL A 77 5.76 8.67 2.25
N LYS A 78 5.79 7.36 2.50
CA LYS A 78 7.02 6.58 2.61
C LYS A 78 6.71 5.11 2.39
N GLU A 79 7.65 4.38 1.82
CA GLU A 79 7.62 2.93 1.77
C GLU A 79 9.02 2.38 2.05
N GLY A 80 9.11 1.08 2.31
CA GLY A 80 10.40 0.43 2.50
C GLY A 80 10.29 -1.06 2.77
N GLU A 81 11.37 -1.75 2.40
CA GLU A 81 11.63 -3.12 2.81
C GLU A 81 12.53 -3.15 4.04
N TYR A 82 12.36 -4.18 4.85
CA TYR A 82 13.23 -4.49 5.98
C TYR A 82 13.33 -6.00 6.14
N SER A 83 14.29 -6.45 6.94
CA SER A 83 14.42 -7.85 7.30
C SER A 83 14.84 -7.95 8.76
N TYR A 84 14.31 -8.94 9.46
CA TYR A 84 14.63 -9.18 10.85
C TYR A 84 14.47 -10.68 11.16
N MET A 85 15.53 -11.29 11.69
CA MET A 85 15.59 -12.75 11.90
C MET A 85 15.23 -13.49 10.60
N ASP A 86 14.27 -14.41 10.67
CA ASP A 86 13.77 -15.21 9.56
C ASP A 86 12.58 -14.52 8.85
N TYR A 87 12.44 -13.19 8.92
CA TYR A 87 11.33 -12.45 8.32
C TYR A 87 11.80 -11.43 7.28
N LYS A 88 11.03 -11.34 6.18
CA LYS A 88 11.07 -10.23 5.22
C LYS A 88 9.86 -9.34 5.44
N GLY A 89 10.09 -8.04 5.53
CA GLY A 89 9.07 -7.05 5.82
C GLY A 89 8.96 -6.02 4.70
N TYR A 90 7.75 -5.61 4.41
CA TYR A 90 7.46 -4.46 3.55
C TYR A 90 6.44 -3.57 4.27
N TYR A 91 6.61 -2.26 4.18
CA TYR A 91 5.61 -1.32 4.66
C TYR A 91 5.44 -0.13 3.73
N PHE A 92 4.27 0.48 3.80
CA PHE A 92 4.05 1.82 3.26
C PHE A 92 3.21 2.65 4.24
N ILE A 93 3.42 3.97 4.21
CA ILE A 93 2.70 4.97 4.97
C ILE A 93 1.89 5.80 3.99
N SER A 94 0.58 5.86 4.18
CA SER A 94 -0.30 6.75 3.43
C SER A 94 -0.80 7.90 4.30
N TYR A 95 -1.01 9.06 3.68
CA TYR A 95 -1.69 10.19 4.28
C TYR A 95 -3.12 10.27 3.72
N ALA A 96 -4.12 10.00 4.55
CA ALA A 96 -5.52 10.08 4.17
C ALA A 96 -6.00 11.53 4.25
N THR A 97 -6.30 12.14 3.09
CA THR A 97 -6.59 13.58 3.01
C THR A 97 -7.89 13.98 3.69
N GLN A 98 -8.89 13.11 3.69
CA GLN A 98 -10.20 13.36 4.31
C GLN A 98 -10.11 13.44 5.84
N THR A 99 -9.36 12.51 6.45
CA THR A 99 -9.24 12.43 7.92
C THR A 99 -8.03 13.19 8.44
N LYS A 100 -7.12 13.61 7.57
CA LYS A 100 -5.83 14.25 7.89
C LYS A 100 -4.96 13.38 8.81
N LYS A 101 -4.98 12.07 8.59
CA LYS A 101 -4.25 11.07 9.39
C LYS A 101 -3.24 10.32 8.53
N TYR A 102 -2.18 9.86 9.18
CA TYR A 102 -1.20 8.97 8.58
C TYR A 102 -1.46 7.54 9.04
N PHE A 103 -1.38 6.61 8.09
CA PHE A 103 -1.55 5.20 8.36
C PHE A 103 -0.40 4.40 7.80
N LYS A 104 0.10 3.45 8.58
CA LYS A 104 1.14 2.51 8.17
C LYS A 104 0.54 1.13 7.97
N TYR A 105 0.83 0.53 6.83
CA TYR A 105 0.47 -0.83 6.46
C TYR A 105 1.76 -1.63 6.37
N SER A 106 1.90 -2.67 7.20
CA SER A 106 3.08 -3.53 7.22
C SER A 106 2.70 -4.98 6.93
N PHE A 107 3.56 -5.65 6.18
CA PHE A 107 3.42 -7.04 5.75
C PHE A 107 4.74 -7.74 6.07
N GLU A 108 4.72 -8.67 7.01
CA GLU A 108 5.87 -9.45 7.44
C GLU A 108 5.65 -10.89 7.01
N MET A 109 6.56 -11.43 6.18
CA MET A 109 6.52 -12.81 5.72
C MET A 109 7.64 -13.60 6.37
N LYS A 110 7.27 -14.69 7.04
CA LYS A 110 8.24 -15.63 7.60
C LYS A 110 8.85 -16.49 6.50
N GLU A 111 10.17 -16.65 6.51
CA GLU A 111 10.86 -17.59 5.65
C GLU A 111 10.44 -19.02 5.97
N LYS A 112 9.97 -19.74 4.95
CA LYS A 112 9.49 -21.10 5.11
C LYS A 112 10.68 -22.06 5.16
N LYS A 113 10.86 -22.71 6.31
CA LYS A 113 11.79 -23.84 6.45
C LYS A 113 11.10 -25.12 5.96
N CYS A 114 11.56 -25.64 4.83
CA CYS A 114 10.98 -26.84 4.21
C CYS A 114 11.67 -28.14 4.59
N SER A 115 12.77 -28.08 5.33
CA SER A 115 13.45 -29.24 5.88
C SER A 115 14.22 -28.89 7.15
N PHE A 116 14.52 -29.92 7.93
CA PHE A 116 15.50 -29.85 9.01
C PHE A 116 16.26 -31.17 9.11
N GLU A 117 17.49 -31.12 9.62
CA GLU A 117 18.29 -32.31 9.90
C GLU A 117 18.26 -32.60 11.40
N PHE A 118 18.03 -33.86 11.75
CA PHE A 118 18.11 -34.34 13.13
C PHE A 118 18.79 -35.72 13.14
N ASN A 119 19.88 -35.85 13.91
CA ASN A 119 20.70 -37.05 14.00
C ASN A 119 21.13 -37.62 12.62
N GLY A 120 21.57 -36.77 11.70
CA GLY A 120 22.00 -37.18 10.34
C GLY A 120 20.86 -37.58 9.40
N THR A 121 19.60 -37.44 9.82
CA THR A 121 18.41 -37.71 8.99
C THR A 121 17.74 -36.40 8.59
N ILE A 122 17.46 -36.23 7.30
CA ILE A 122 16.74 -35.06 6.76
C ILE A 122 15.24 -35.34 6.80
N TYR A 123 14.50 -34.47 7.47
CA TYR A 123 13.04 -34.48 7.51
C TYR A 123 12.52 -33.38 6.59
N ASN A 124 11.70 -33.76 5.60
CA ASN A 124 11.02 -32.82 4.71
C ASN A 124 9.68 -32.40 5.33
N LEU A 125 9.48 -31.09 5.51
CA LEU A 125 8.26 -30.49 6.05
C LEU A 125 7.31 -30.03 4.94
N CYS A 126 7.84 -29.74 3.77
CA CYS A 126 7.06 -29.26 2.64
C CYS A 126 6.66 -30.39 1.70
N ASN A 127 5.43 -30.31 1.20
CA ASN A 127 4.90 -31.14 0.11
C ASN A 127 4.33 -30.24 -0.99
N GLU A 128 3.79 -30.83 -2.06
CA GLU A 128 3.18 -30.08 -3.16
C GLU A 128 2.04 -29.17 -2.71
N GLU A 129 1.29 -29.56 -1.68
CA GLU A 129 0.11 -28.84 -1.20
C GLU A 129 0.44 -27.60 -0.37
N ASN A 130 1.58 -27.60 0.33
CA ASN A 130 1.92 -26.56 1.30
C ASN A 130 3.20 -25.77 0.94
N LYS A 131 4.00 -26.19 -0.04
CA LYS A 131 5.29 -25.53 -0.37
C LYS A 131 5.16 -24.04 -0.69
N ASN A 132 3.99 -23.60 -1.15
CA ASN A 132 3.68 -22.22 -1.51
C ASN A 132 2.95 -21.43 -0.41
N ASP A 133 2.58 -22.08 0.69
CA ASP A 133 1.96 -21.41 1.82
C ASP A 133 2.98 -20.49 2.50
N ARG A 134 2.55 -19.32 2.94
CA ARG A 134 3.37 -18.32 3.62
C ARG A 134 2.66 -17.83 4.85
N ASP A 135 3.39 -17.80 5.96
CA ASP A 135 2.93 -17.13 7.16
C ASP A 135 3.18 -15.64 6.96
N ILE A 136 2.08 -14.88 6.88
CA ILE A 136 2.11 -13.45 6.66
C ILE A 136 1.39 -12.77 7.82
N ARG A 137 2.13 -11.91 8.50
CA ARG A 137 1.61 -11.01 9.51
C ARG A 137 1.31 -9.66 8.88
N ARG A 138 0.10 -9.15 9.15
CA ARG A 138 -0.40 -7.89 8.62
C ARG A 138 -0.64 -6.95 9.78
N ILE A 139 -0.02 -5.77 9.72
CA ILE A 139 -0.11 -4.77 10.77
C ILE A 139 -0.63 -3.47 10.14
N TYR A 140 -1.69 -2.92 10.71
CA TYR A 140 -2.25 -1.62 10.33
C TYR A 140 -2.26 -0.69 11.53
N GLU A 141 -1.64 0.48 11.37
CA GLU A 141 -1.40 1.42 12.46
C GLU A 141 -1.78 2.83 12.02
N GLU A 142 -2.36 3.61 12.93
CA GLU A 142 -2.32 5.07 12.85
C GLU A 142 -0.96 5.53 13.36
N VAL A 143 -0.29 6.39 12.59
CA VAL A 143 1.08 6.84 12.86
C VAL A 143 1.18 8.36 12.80
N THR A 144 2.30 8.92 13.28
CA THR A 144 2.70 10.30 12.99
C THR A 144 3.20 10.42 11.55
N GLU A 145 3.43 11.63 11.04
CA GLU A 145 4.09 11.85 9.74
C GLU A 145 5.47 11.17 9.62
N TYR A 146 6.18 11.03 10.75
CA TYR A 146 7.48 10.34 10.82
C TYR A 146 7.38 8.81 10.94
N GLY A 147 6.17 8.24 10.95
CA GLY A 147 5.95 6.80 11.08
C GLY A 147 6.00 6.24 12.51
N THR A 148 5.96 7.09 13.55
CA THR A 148 5.84 6.64 14.94
C THR A 148 4.41 6.18 15.21
N THR A 149 4.22 5.00 15.79
CA THR A 149 2.89 4.46 16.10
C THR A 149 2.16 5.32 17.13
N ILE A 150 0.96 5.76 16.77
CA ILE A 150 -0.01 6.38 17.67
C ILE A 150 -0.96 5.30 18.19
N LYS A 151 -1.48 4.47 17.28
CA LYS A 151 -2.42 3.39 17.61
C LYS A 151 -2.26 2.21 16.65
N LYS A 152 -2.16 1.00 17.21
CA LYS A 152 -2.29 -0.24 16.45
C LYS A 152 -3.78 -0.57 16.27
N ILE A 153 -4.22 -0.64 15.02
CA ILE A 153 -5.63 -0.87 14.63
C ILE A 153 -5.85 -2.36 14.40
N TYR A 154 -4.89 -3.03 13.77
CA TYR A 154 -4.96 -4.43 13.39
C TYR A 154 -3.56 -5.05 13.39
N ASP A 155 -3.45 -6.30 13.84
CA ASP A 155 -2.19 -7.06 13.92
C ASP A 155 -2.49 -8.55 14.05
N ASP A 156 -2.53 -9.25 12.92
CA ASP A 156 -2.76 -10.69 12.89
C ASP A 156 -1.74 -11.40 11.98
N GLU A 157 -1.49 -12.67 12.26
CA GLU A 157 -0.67 -13.58 11.46
C GLU A 157 -1.49 -14.80 11.06
N TYR A 158 -1.49 -15.11 9.75
CA TYR A 158 -2.13 -16.29 9.20
C TYR A 158 -1.26 -16.94 8.13
N THR A 159 -1.51 -18.23 7.88
CA THR A 159 -0.93 -18.95 6.76
C THR A 159 -1.75 -18.71 5.49
N TYR A 160 -1.22 -17.91 4.57
CA TYR A 160 -1.83 -17.60 3.28
C TYR A 160 -1.31 -18.51 2.18
N LYS A 161 -2.19 -18.85 1.24
CA LYS A 161 -1.83 -19.45 -0.04
C LYS A 161 -1.76 -18.38 -1.11
N LYS A 162 -0.68 -18.41 -1.91
CA LYS A 162 -0.59 -17.58 -3.12
C LYS A 162 -1.47 -18.19 -4.21
N VAL A 163 -2.40 -17.42 -4.75
CA VAL A 163 -3.38 -17.89 -5.74
C VAL A 163 -2.94 -17.59 -7.18
N LYS A 164 -2.26 -16.46 -7.39
CA LYS A 164 -1.72 -16.01 -8.67
C LYS A 164 -0.43 -15.22 -8.43
#